data_AF-A0A285D6N0-F1
#
_entry.id   AF-A0A285D6N0-F1
#
_cell.length_a   1.000
_cell.length_b   1.000
_cell.length_c   1.000
_cell.angle_alpha   90.00
_cell.angle_beta   90.00
_cell.angle_gamma   90.00
#
_symmetry.space_group_name_H-M   'P 1'
#
loop_
_entity.id
_entity.type
_entity.pdbx_description
1 polymer ?
#
loop_
_entity_poly.entity_id
_entity_poly.type
_entity_poly.pdbx_seq_one_letter_code
_entity_poly.pdbx_strand_id
1 'polypeptide(L)' 'MTSMVVVAAALIIIAIDVPHLKRKRLKKELWVFSVLLLIGVGLSIAHSFQITLPNPIRGMYMIFQPLSDFLYEILT' A
#
# COMPACT_ATOMS: atom_id res chain seq x y z
N MET A 1 18.74 0.39 -4.98
CA MET A 1 18.46 0.85 -6.37
C MET A 1 16.98 1.05 -6.62
N THR A 2 16.13 0.06 -6.33
CA THR A 2 14.67 0.13 -6.53
C THR A 2 14.00 1.32 -5.83
N SER A 3 14.38 1.68 -4.60
CA SER A 3 13.79 2.84 -3.90
C SER A 3 14.09 4.20 -4.54
N MET A 4 15.27 4.38 -5.15
CA MET A 4 15.60 5.65 -5.82
C MET A 4 14.69 5.90 -7.02
N VAL A 5 14.37 4.85 -7.77
CA VAL A 5 13.45 4.91 -8.92
C VAL A 5 12.04 5.26 -8.44
N VAL A 6 11.60 4.68 -7.32
CA VAL A 6 10.27 4.91 -6.76
C VAL A 6 10.12 6.34 -6.24
N VAL A 7 11.15 6.88 -5.59
CA VAL A 7 11.15 8.29 -5.15
C VAL A 7 11.14 9.23 -6.35
N ALA A 8 11.93 8.96 -7.39
CA ALA A 8 11.93 9.76 -8.61
C ALA A 8 10.56 9.75 -9.31
N ALA A 9 9.94 8.58 -9.43
CA ALA A 9 8.58 8.45 -9.96
C ALA A 9 7.56 9.23 -9.11
N ALA A 10 7.62 9.13 -7.79
CA ALA A 10 6.73 9.88 -6.90
C ALA A 10 6.85 11.40 -7.08
N LEU A 11 8.06 11.92 -7.25
CA LEU A 11 8.30 13.35 -7.54
C LEU A 11 7.68 13.78 -8.86
N ILE A 12 7.80 12.97 -9.92
CA ILE A 12 7.20 13.25 -11.23
C ILE A 12 5.66 13.29 -11.13
N ILE A 13 5.07 12.30 -10.45
CA ILE A 13 3.61 12.24 -10.25
C ILE A 13 3.14 13.47 -9.46
N ILE A 14 3.82 13.84 -8.38
CA ILE A 14 3.51 15.06 -7.61
C ILE A 14 3.58 16.30 -8.49
N ALA A 15 4.62 16.42 -9.33
CA ALA A 15 4.81 17.59 -10.19
C ALA A 15 3.70 17.76 -11.24
N ILE A 16 3.04 16.69 -11.66
CA ILE A 16 1.95 16.71 -12.64
C ILE A 16 0.59 16.87 -11.95
N ASP A 17 0.30 16.00 -10.98
CA ASP A 17 -1.03 15.89 -10.39
C ASP A 17 -1.32 16.98 -9.35
N VAL A 18 -0.36 17.35 -8.50
CA VAL A 18 -0.58 18.40 -7.49
C VAL A 18 -1.00 19.75 -8.10
N PRO A 19 -0.32 20.29 -9.14
CA PRO A 19 -0.79 21.53 -9.76
C PRO A 19 -2.12 21.36 -10.49
N HIS A 20 -2.39 20.19 -11.09
CA HIS A 20 -3.67 19.90 -11.73
C HIS A 20 -4.84 19.93 -10.71
N LEU A 21 -4.67 19.22 -9.59
CA LEU A 21 -5.67 19.14 -8.51
C LEU A 21 -5.83 20.48 -7.75
N LYS A 22 -4.73 21.22 -7.54
CA LYS A 22 -4.80 22.59 -6.97
C LYS A 22 -5.58 23.53 -7.87
N ARG A 23 -5.33 23.51 -9.18
CA ARG A 23 -6.05 24.37 -10.15
C ARG A 23 -7.55 24.11 -10.15
N LYS A 24 -7.97 22.84 -10.07
CA LYS A 24 -9.38 22.46 -9.97
C LYS A 24 -9.98 22.62 -8.56
N ARG A 25 -9.20 23.09 -7.57
CA ARG A 25 -9.59 23.22 -6.15
C ARG A 25 -10.12 21.91 -5.52
N LEU A 26 -9.67 20.76 -6.01
CA LEU A 26 -10.11 19.44 -5.56
C LEU A 26 -9.36 19.00 -4.30
N LYS A 27 -9.68 19.65 -3.17
CA LYS A 27 -8.97 19.40 -1.89
C LYS A 27 -9.13 17.96 -1.37
N LYS A 28 -10.30 17.35 -1.56
CA LYS A 28 -10.56 15.95 -1.15
C LYS A 28 -9.71 14.97 -1.96
N GLU A 29 -9.66 15.14 -3.27
CA GLU A 29 -8.85 14.31 -4.15
C GLU A 29 -7.36 14.47 -3.86
N LEU A 30 -6.91 15.70 -3.57
CA LEU A 30 -5.51 15.96 -3.23
C LEU A 30 -5.10 15.22 -1.95
N TRP A 31 -6.02 15.13 -0.99
CA TRP A 31 -5.82 14.41 0.25
C TRP A 31 -5.74 12.89 0.01
N VAL A 32 -6.69 12.32 -0.73
CA VAL A 32 -6.68 10.89 -1.09
C VAL A 32 -5.43 10.53 -1.89
N PHE A 33 -5.08 11.34 -2.90
CA PHE A 33 -3.87 11.18 -3.70
C PHE A 33 -2.62 11.19 -2.82
N SER A 34 -2.48 12.16 -1.93
CA SER A 34 -1.31 12.27 -1.06
C SER A 34 -1.20 11.08 -0.12
N VAL A 35 -2.29 10.65 0.51
CA VAL A 35 -2.31 9.47 1.38
C VAL A 35 -1.91 8.22 0.61
N LEU A 36 -2.49 8.00 -0.58
CA LEU A 36 -2.21 6.82 -1.39
C LEU A 36 -0.75 6.80 -1.88
N LEU A 37 -0.22 7.95 -2.31
CA LEU A 37 1.17 8.09 -2.74
C LEU A 37 2.14 7.83 -1.58
N LEU A 38 1.83 8.35 -0.38
CA LEU A 38 2.63 8.16 0.82
C LEU A 38 2.65 6.67 1.23
N ILE A 39 1.51 5.98 1.16
CA ILE A 39 1.44 4.54 1.40
C ILE A 39 2.31 3.77 0.40
N GLY A 40 2.19 4.04 -0.91
CA GLY A 40 2.95 3.33 -1.94
C GLY A 40 4.46 3.53 -1.81
N VAL A 41 4.90 4.78 -1.60
CA VAL A 41 6.31 5.11 -1.38
C VAL A 41 6.82 4.49 -0.08
N GLY A 42 6.05 4.61 1.02
CA GLY A 42 6.38 4.02 2.31
C GLY A 42 6.53 2.50 2.24
N LEU A 43 5.62 1.80 1.56
CA LEU A 43 5.71 0.35 1.32
C LEU A 43 6.98 -0.02 0.56
N SER A 44 7.31 0.74 -0.48
CA SER A 44 8.49 0.47 -1.30
C SER A 44 9.80 0.70 -0.55
N ILE A 45 9.85 1.73 0.29
CA ILE A 45 10.97 1.99 1.20
C ILE A 45 11.07 0.84 2.21
N ALA A 46 9.98 0.50 2.90
CA ALA A 46 9.97 -0.58 3.89
C ALA A 46 10.43 -1.91 3.29
N HIS A 47 9.97 -2.23 2.08
CA HIS A 47 10.42 -3.40 1.31
C HIS A 47 11.92 -3.35 1.01
N SER A 48 12.47 -2.19 0.62
CA SER A 48 13.90 -2.05 0.33
C SER A 48 14.80 -2.08 1.57
N PHE A 49 14.28 -1.69 2.74
CA PHE A 49 14.97 -1.84 4.01
C PHE A 49 14.94 -3.28 4.55
N GLN A 50 14.41 -4.24 3.77
CA GLN A 50 14.17 -5.62 4.21
C GLN A 50 13.38 -5.70 5.52
N ILE A 51 12.59 -4.66 5.83
CA ILE A 51 11.59 -4.77 6.89
C ILE A 51 10.66 -5.86 6.42
N THR A 52 10.63 -6.95 7.17
CA THR A 52 9.74 -8.08 6.92
C THR A 52 8.32 -7.59 7.09
N LEU A 53 7.76 -7.05 5.99
CA LEU A 53 6.34 -6.77 5.94
C LEU A 53 5.64 -8.08 6.26
N PRO A 54 4.77 -8.11 7.29
CA PRO A 54 4.03 -9.31 7.60
C PRO A 54 3.32 -9.75 6.32
N ASN A 55 3.65 -10.95 5.85
CA ASN A 55 3.14 -11.44 4.59
C ASN A 55 1.60 -11.37 4.64
N PRO A 56 0.93 -10.66 3.73
CA PRO A 56 -0.53 -10.56 3.71
C PRO A 56 -1.21 -11.93 3.71
N ILE A 57 -0.58 -12.91 3.04
CA ILE A 57 -1.01 -14.30 3.02
C ILE A 57 -1.02 -14.89 4.44
N ARG A 58 -0.05 -14.54 5.29
CA ARG A 58 -0.03 -14.97 6.70
C ARG A 58 -1.17 -14.38 7.51
N GLY A 59 -1.55 -13.13 7.22
CA GLY A 59 -2.76 -12.51 7.78
C GLY A 59 -4.03 -13.21 7.32
N MET A 60 -4.11 -13.57 6.02
CA MET A 60 -5.21 -14.37 5.50
C MET A 60 -5.29 -15.74 6.20
N TYR A 61 -4.17 -16.44 6.35
CA TYR A 61 -4.12 -17.69 7.11
C TYR A 61 -4.68 -17.52 8.52
N MET A 62 -4.30 -16.47 9.25
CA MET A 62 -4.86 -16.20 10.60
C MET A 62 -6.39 -16.03 10.62
N ILE A 63 -6.97 -15.45 9.57
CA ILE A 63 -8.41 -15.22 9.46
C ILE A 63 -9.14 -16.50 9.04
N PHE A 64 -8.58 -17.25 8.07
CA PHE A 64 -9.23 -18.41 7.47
C PHE A 64 -8.94 -19.73 8.21
N GLN A 65 -7.86 -19.81 8.97
CA GLN A 65 -7.51 -20.98 9.77
C GLN A 65 -8.63 -21.43 10.73
N PRO A 66 -9.27 -20.57 11.54
CA PRO A 66 -10.36 -21.02 12.42
C PRO A 66 -11.57 -21.58 11.65
N LEU A 67 -11.83 -21.07 10.45
CA LEU A 67 -12.86 -21.61 9.57
C LEU A 67 -12.45 -22.99 9.01
N SER A 68 -11.20 -23.15 8.58
CA SER A 68 -10.67 -24.44 8.14
C SER A 68 -10.72 -25.48 9.25
N ASP A 69 -10.31 -25.13 10.47
CA ASP A 69 -10.31 -26.03 11.63
C ASP A 69 -11.75 -26.48 11.95
N PHE A 70 -12.71 -25.56 11.93
CA PHE A 70 -14.13 -25.88 12.11
C PHE A 70 -14.69 -26.80 11.02
N LEU A 71 -14.31 -26.58 9.76
CA LEU A 71 -14.72 -27.45 8.65
C LEU A 71 -14.11 -28.86 8.79
N TYR A 72 -12.83 -28.97 9.18
CA TYR A 72 -12.19 -30.26 9.44
C TYR A 72 -12.86 -31.03 10.58
N GLU A 73 -13.30 -30.34 11.63
CA GLU A 73 -13.99 -30.91 12.77
C GLU A 73 -15.42 -31.39 12.45
N ILE A 74 -16.08 -30.79 11.44
CA ILE A 74 -17.40 -31.25 10.96
C ILE A 74 -17.28 -32.46 10.01
N LEU A 75 -16.22 -32.51 9.22
CA LEU A 75 -16.03 -33.56 8.21
C LEU A 75 -15.40 -34.85 8.76
N THR A 76 -14.84 -34.83 9.97
CA THR A 76 -14.23 -35.99 10.65
C THR A 76 -15.13 -36.49 11.77
#